data_AF-A0A5N8YN16-F1
#
_entry.id   AF-A0A5N8YN16-F1
#
_cell.length_a   1.000
_cell.length_b   1.000
_cell.length_c   1.000
_cell.angle_alpha   90.00
_cell.angle_beta   90.00
_cell.angle_gamma   90.00
#
_symmetry.space_group_name_H-M   'P 1'
#
loop_
_entity.id
_entity.type
_entity.pdbx_description
1 polymer ?
#
loop_
_entity_poly.entity_id
_entity_poly.type
_entity_poly.pdbx_seq_one_letter_code
_entity_poly.pdbx_strand_id
1 'polypeptide(L)'
;MTTANNANNNLSPWQPGQSGNPSGRPKGTRDLASYVLETTDGGKELVDALLSIARGTMPNVATQEGSRPRKDQQVRPADQLKAIELLLDRGFGRSPQQLDVAHSVSDRPLAHLSDEVLRMLVANAQQLKGGDGVVIDGDEQLFKE
;
A
#
# COMPACT_ATOMS: atom_id res chain seq x y z
N MET A 1 -4.83 -19.56 -35.06
CA MET A 1 -4.39 -18.71 -33.94
C MET A 1 -3.37 -17.72 -34.48
N THR A 2 -3.83 -16.58 -35.01
CA THR A 2 -2.96 -15.56 -35.60
C THR A 2 -2.60 -14.57 -34.51
N THR A 3 -1.41 -14.72 -33.92
CA THR A 3 -0.86 -13.76 -32.96
C THR A 3 -0.50 -12.47 -33.70
N ALA A 4 -1.21 -11.39 -33.38
CA ALA A 4 -0.99 -10.06 -33.93
C ALA A 4 0.34 -9.48 -33.40
N ASN A 5 1.46 -9.87 -34.00
CA ASN A 5 2.72 -9.15 -33.86
C ASN A 5 2.63 -7.88 -34.71
N ASN A 6 2.18 -6.79 -34.09
CA ASN A 6 2.19 -5.46 -34.70
C ASN A 6 3.65 -5.07 -35.02
N ALA A 7 3.96 -4.87 -36.31
CA ALA A 7 5.31 -4.56 -36.80
C ALA A 7 5.88 -3.23 -36.30
N ASN A 8 5.06 -2.40 -35.63
CA ASN A 8 5.43 -1.08 -35.14
C ASN A 8 5.92 -1.04 -33.68
N ASN A 9 6.12 -2.19 -33.02
CA ASN A 9 6.69 -2.18 -31.68
C ASN A 9 8.23 -2.22 -31.76
N ASN A 10 8.87 -1.12 -31.36
CA ASN A 10 10.34 -0.97 -31.20
C ASN A 10 10.91 -1.82 -30.04
N LEU A 11 10.40 -3.05 -29.85
CA LEU A 11 10.80 -3.95 -28.77
C LEU A 11 11.92 -4.86 -29.27
N SER A 12 13.05 -4.86 -28.56
CA SER A 12 14.16 -5.77 -28.82
C SER A 12 13.74 -7.22 -28.49
N PRO A 13 14.06 -8.21 -29.34
CA PRO A 13 13.82 -9.61 -29.04
C PRO A 13 14.55 -10.04 -27.74
N TRP A 14 13.87 -10.87 -26.94
CA TRP A 14 14.42 -11.47 -25.72
C TRP A 14 15.62 -12.36 -26.05
N GLN A 15 16.74 -12.19 -25.34
CA GLN A 15 17.89 -13.09 -25.46
C GLN A 15 17.74 -14.29 -24.51
N PRO A 16 18.15 -15.51 -24.92
CA PRO A 16 18.17 -16.66 -24.03
C PRO A 16 18.96 -16.37 -22.75
N GLY A 17 18.37 -16.61 -21.58
CA GLY A 17 18.97 -16.34 -20.27
C GLY A 17 18.75 -14.92 -19.73
N GLN A 18 18.11 -14.03 -20.49
CA GLN A 18 17.76 -12.68 -20.04
C GLN A 18 16.30 -12.62 -19.59
N SER A 19 16.05 -12.09 -18.38
CA SER A 19 14.71 -11.80 -17.87
C SER A 19 14.50 -10.28 -17.76
N GLY A 20 13.26 -9.82 -17.92
CA GLY A 20 12.92 -8.39 -17.99
C GLY A 20 13.14 -7.72 -19.35
N ASN A 21 12.27 -6.75 -19.68
CA ASN A 21 12.31 -6.03 -20.96
C ASN A 21 13.70 -5.42 -21.18
N PRO A 22 14.42 -5.76 -22.27
CA PRO A 22 15.77 -5.24 -22.53
C PRO A 22 15.82 -3.72 -22.63
N SER A 23 14.73 -3.10 -23.10
CA SER A 23 14.59 -1.63 -23.16
C SER A 23 14.25 -0.98 -21.81
N GLY A 24 14.17 -1.78 -20.74
CA GLY A 24 13.83 -1.34 -19.40
C GLY A 24 12.37 -0.90 -19.27
N ARG A 25 12.10 -0.08 -18.25
CA ARG A 25 10.79 0.55 -18.08
C ARG A 25 10.59 1.60 -19.19
N PRO A 26 9.44 1.60 -19.89
CA PRO A 26 9.14 2.62 -20.90
C PRO A 26 9.28 4.04 -20.34
N LYS A 27 10.13 4.85 -20.97
CA LYS A 27 10.36 6.26 -20.62
C LYS A 27 9.07 7.06 -20.87
N GLY A 28 8.73 7.99 -19.97
CA GLY A 28 7.49 8.80 -20.06
C GLY A 28 6.29 8.25 -19.29
N THR A 29 6.33 7.00 -18.79
CA THR A 29 5.26 6.44 -17.93
C THR A 29 5.30 6.95 -16.49
N ARG A 30 6.32 7.73 -16.11
CA ARG A 30 6.43 8.34 -14.78
C ARG A 30 5.32 9.36 -14.53
N ASP A 31 4.82 9.97 -15.60
CA ASP A 31 3.94 11.13 -15.51
C ASP A 31 2.45 10.77 -15.66
N LEU A 32 2.11 9.58 -16.15
CA LEU A 32 0.70 9.18 -16.30
C LEU A 32 0.01 9.07 -14.94
N ALA A 33 0.67 8.51 -13.94
CA ALA A 33 0.10 8.40 -12.60
C ALA A 33 -0.11 9.79 -11.97
N SER A 34 0.88 10.69 -12.10
CA SER A 34 0.79 12.08 -11.65
C SER A 34 -0.32 12.83 -12.38
N TYR A 35 -0.34 12.74 -13.71
CA TYR A 35 -1.37 13.34 -14.55
C TYR A 35 -2.77 12.84 -14.18
N VAL A 36 -2.96 11.53 -13.97
CA VAL A 36 -4.24 10.98 -13.52
C VAL A 36 -4.61 11.51 -12.14
N LEU A 37 -3.67 11.56 -11.19
CA LEU A 37 -3.94 12.11 -9.87
C LEU A 37 -4.31 13.60 -9.92
N GLU A 38 -3.60 14.41 -10.69
CA GLU A 38 -3.88 15.83 -10.86
C GLU A 38 -5.23 16.07 -11.56
N THR A 39 -5.49 15.36 -12.66
CA THR A 39 -6.73 15.51 -13.44
C THR A 39 -7.96 14.97 -12.71
N THR A 40 -7.79 14.03 -11.78
CA THR A 40 -8.90 13.48 -10.99
C THR A 40 -9.00 14.08 -9.58
N ASP A 41 -8.17 15.07 -9.25
CA ASP A 41 -8.06 15.63 -7.89
C ASP A 41 -7.91 14.52 -6.83
N GLY A 42 -7.00 13.58 -7.08
CA GLY A 42 -6.79 12.41 -6.22
C GLY A 42 -7.97 11.44 -6.17
N GLY A 43 -8.89 11.50 -7.14
CA GLY A 43 -10.10 10.69 -7.18
C GLY A 43 -11.22 11.20 -6.25
N LYS A 44 -11.15 12.46 -5.79
CA LYS A 44 -12.10 13.04 -4.84
C LYS A 44 -13.56 12.93 -5.30
N GLU A 45 -13.84 13.24 -6.57
CA GLU A 45 -15.19 13.15 -7.14
C GLU A 45 -15.76 11.73 -7.03
N LEU A 46 -14.93 10.70 -7.26
CA LEU A 46 -15.33 9.30 -7.12
C LEU A 46 -15.62 8.94 -5.66
N VAL A 47 -14.80 9.42 -4.73
CA VAL A 47 -15.00 9.19 -3.29
C VAL A 47 -16.29 9.87 -2.81
N ASP A 48 -16.53 11.11 -3.23
CA ASP A 48 -17.74 11.86 -2.89
C ASP A 48 -19.00 11.20 -3.48
N ALA A 49 -18.91 10.66 -4.70
CA ALA A 49 -19.99 9.90 -5.31
C ALA A 49 -20.28 8.59 -4.56
N LEU A 50 -19.26 7.81 -4.21
CA LEU A 50 -19.41 6.59 -3.42
C LEU A 50 -19.98 6.88 -2.03
N LEU A 51 -19.53 7.95 -1.38
CA LEU A 51 -20.04 8.38 -0.09
C LEU A 51 -21.52 8.78 -0.18
N SER A 52 -21.92 9.45 -1.26
CA SER A 52 -23.32 9.79 -1.54
C SER A 52 -24.18 8.52 -1.69
N ILE A 53 -23.71 7.53 -2.44
CA ILE A 53 -24.38 6.23 -2.60
C ILE A 53 -24.50 5.51 -1.26
N ALA A 54 -23.42 5.44 -0.47
CA ALA A 54 -23.42 4.81 0.84
C ALA A 54 -24.43 5.47 1.82
N ARG A 55 -24.67 6.78 1.68
CA ARG A 55 -25.67 7.54 2.44
C ARG A 55 -27.09 7.43 1.86
N GLY A 56 -27.28 6.69 0.77
CA GLY A 56 -28.58 6.49 0.11
C GLY A 56 -29.00 7.64 -0.81
N THR A 57 -28.11 8.58 -1.09
CA THR A 57 -28.34 9.70 -2.01
C THR A 57 -27.77 9.39 -3.39
N MET A 58 -28.52 9.65 -4.46
CA MET A 58 -27.99 9.50 -5.82
C MET A 58 -26.94 10.60 -6.08
N PRO A 59 -25.69 10.22 -6.42
CA PRO A 59 -24.67 11.20 -6.74
C PRO A 59 -25.01 11.87 -8.08
N ASN A 60 -24.71 13.16 -8.18
CA ASN A 60 -24.83 13.91 -9.43
C ASN A 60 -23.60 13.63 -10.33
N VAL A 61 -23.48 12.40 -10.80
CA VAL A 61 -22.47 12.05 -11.81
C VAL A 61 -23.06 12.37 -13.17
N ALA A 62 -22.29 13.03 -14.03
CA ALA A 62 -22.66 13.24 -15.43
C ALA A 62 -22.80 11.88 -16.14
N THR A 63 -23.99 11.28 -16.07
CA THR A 63 -24.34 10.15 -16.91
C THR A 63 -24.36 10.59 -18.37
N GLN A 64 -24.10 9.67 -19.30
CA GLN A 64 -24.12 9.91 -20.76
C GLN A 64 -25.22 10.91 -21.16
N GLU A 65 -24.87 11.88 -22.01
CA GLU A 65 -25.77 12.95 -22.48
C GLU A 65 -27.15 12.38 -22.85
N GLY A 66 -28.18 12.80 -22.10
CA GLY A 66 -29.56 12.33 -22.25
C GLY A 66 -30.11 11.48 -21.11
N SER A 67 -29.25 10.93 -20.25
CA SER A 67 -29.71 10.27 -19.02
C SER A 67 -30.00 11.30 -17.94
N ARG A 68 -31.28 11.62 -17.74
CA ARG A 68 -31.71 12.41 -16.57
C ARG A 68 -31.83 11.47 -15.37
N PRO A 69 -31.25 11.80 -14.20
CA PRO A 69 -31.53 11.05 -12.98
C PRO A 69 -33.03 11.14 -12.68
N ARG A 70 -33.68 9.99 -12.49
CA ARG A 70 -35.10 9.97 -12.10
C ARG A 70 -35.24 10.65 -10.74
N LYS A 71 -36.22 11.55 -10.64
CA LYS A 71 -36.54 12.32 -9.41
C LYS A 71 -36.77 11.42 -8.17
N ASP A 72 -37.20 10.19 -8.38
CA ASP A 72 -37.49 9.20 -7.34
C ASP A 72 -36.50 8.01 -7.36
N GLN A 73 -35.32 8.19 -7.95
CA GLN A 73 -34.32 7.12 -7.97
C GLN A 73 -33.68 6.98 -6.59
N GLN A 74 -34.23 6.07 -5.79
CA GLN A 74 -33.61 5.68 -4.53
C GLN A 74 -32.48 4.67 -4.78
N VAL A 75 -31.37 4.83 -4.07
CA VAL A 75 -30.25 3.90 -4.10
C VAL A 75 -30.68 2.57 -3.47
N ARG A 76 -30.48 1.45 -4.18
CA ARG A 76 -30.84 0.13 -3.66
C ARG A 76 -29.94 -0.22 -2.47
N PRO A 77 -30.43 -0.93 -1.43
CA PRO A 77 -29.58 -1.34 -0.31
C PRO A 77 -28.32 -2.12 -0.72
N ALA A 78 -28.41 -2.92 -1.80
CA ALA A 78 -27.25 -3.63 -2.36
C ALA A 78 -26.15 -2.67 -2.87
N ASP A 79 -26.55 -1.58 -3.53
CA ASP A 79 -25.62 -0.56 -4.04
C ASP A 79 -24.97 0.21 -2.89
N GLN A 80 -25.72 0.46 -1.81
CA GLN A 80 -25.18 1.07 -0.58
C GLN A 80 -24.13 0.18 0.07
N LEU A 81 -24.45 -1.12 0.24
CA LEU A 81 -23.51 -2.10 0.80
C LEU A 81 -22.24 -2.21 -0.06
N LYS A 82 -22.39 -2.19 -1.39
CA LYS A 82 -21.24 -2.23 -2.30
C LYS A 82 -20.39 -0.97 -2.21
N ALA A 83 -21.00 0.21 -2.11
CA ALA A 83 -20.27 1.46 -1.92
C ALA A 83 -19.49 1.47 -0.60
N ILE A 84 -20.10 0.99 0.49
CA ILE A 84 -19.44 0.82 1.79
C ILE A 84 -18.26 -0.14 1.68
N GLU A 85 -18.44 -1.30 1.05
CA GLU A 85 -17.37 -2.28 0.83
C GLU A 85 -16.19 -1.65 0.09
N LEU A 86 -16.44 -0.93 -1.02
CA LEU A 86 -15.39 -0.27 -1.80
C LEU A 86 -14.66 0.81 -1.00
N LEU A 87 -15.37 1.57 -0.17
CA LEU A 87 -14.76 2.57 0.72
C LEU A 87 -13.90 1.92 1.80
N LEU A 88 -14.36 0.83 2.41
CA LEU A 88 -13.61 0.11 3.44
C LEU A 88 -12.33 -0.52 2.88
N ASP A 89 -12.44 -1.15 1.71
CA ASP A 89 -11.34 -1.80 0.99
C ASP A 89 -10.20 -0.85 0.60
N ARG A 90 -10.50 0.45 0.43
CA ARG A 90 -9.53 1.46 -0.03
C ARG A 90 -9.13 2.47 1.05
N GLY A 91 -10.04 2.78 1.99
CA GLY A 91 -9.84 3.82 3.00
C GLY A 91 -9.11 3.35 4.25
N PHE A 92 -9.32 2.11 4.69
CA PHE A 92 -8.71 1.59 5.94
C PHE A 92 -7.47 0.71 5.70
N GLY A 93 -7.07 0.55 4.43
CA GLY A 93 -5.95 -0.29 4.04
C GLY A 93 -6.26 -1.80 4.11
N ARG A 94 -5.33 -2.60 3.59
CA ARG A 94 -5.34 -4.06 3.79
C ARG A 94 -4.86 -4.34 5.21
N SER A 95 -5.41 -5.38 5.85
CA SER A 95 -4.84 -5.90 7.11
C SER A 95 -3.33 -6.14 6.93
N PRO A 96 -2.48 -5.73 7.89
CA PRO A 96 -1.05 -6.05 7.84
C PRO A 96 -0.87 -7.54 7.56
N GLN A 97 -0.05 -7.87 6.56
CA GLN A 97 0.19 -9.27 6.24
C GLN A 97 0.90 -9.90 7.43
N GLN A 98 0.21 -10.83 8.09
CA GLN A 98 0.79 -11.59 9.19
C GLN A 98 1.92 -12.46 8.62
N LEU A 99 3.16 -12.00 8.79
CA LEU A 99 4.35 -12.77 8.44
C LEU A 99 4.66 -13.67 9.65
N ASP A 100 4.45 -14.97 9.48
CA ASP A 100 5.01 -15.95 10.40
C ASP A 100 6.50 -16.09 10.07
N VAL A 101 7.31 -15.22 10.68
CA VAL A 101 8.76 -15.39 10.66
C VAL A 101 9.06 -16.44 11.73
N ALA A 102 9.22 -17.69 11.29
CA ALA A 102 9.87 -18.72 12.09
C ALA A 102 11.33 -18.32 12.32
N HIS A 103 11.54 -17.34 13.21
CA HIS A 103 12.87 -17.00 13.67
C HIS A 103 13.25 -18.05 14.70
N SER A 104 13.90 -19.12 14.25
CA SER A 104 14.89 -19.73 15.13
C SER A 104 15.91 -18.62 15.38
N VAL A 105 16.00 -18.18 16.63
CA VAL A 105 17.19 -17.50 17.12
C VAL A 105 18.30 -18.48 16.79
N SER A 106 19.04 -18.21 15.73
CA SER A 106 20.27 -18.95 15.48
C SER A 106 21.06 -18.76 16.75
N ASP A 107 21.47 -19.86 17.39
CA ASP A 107 22.47 -19.85 18.46
C ASP A 107 23.74 -19.25 17.87
N ARG A 108 23.79 -17.91 17.75
CA ARG A 108 24.94 -17.19 17.24
C ARG A 108 25.99 -17.41 18.31
N PRO A 109 27.05 -18.20 18.03
CA PRO A 109 28.05 -18.44 19.03
C PRO A 109 28.68 -17.10 19.40
N LEU A 110 28.73 -16.80 20.69
CA LEU A 110 29.31 -15.57 21.24
C LEU A 110 30.83 -15.44 20.93
N ALA A 111 31.43 -16.46 20.29
CA ALA A 111 32.84 -16.55 19.93
C ALA A 111 33.34 -15.41 19.04
N HIS A 112 32.46 -14.68 18.35
CA HIS A 112 32.83 -13.53 17.51
C HIS A 112 32.70 -12.18 18.22
N LEU A 113 32.23 -12.16 19.47
CA LEU A 113 32.13 -10.93 20.25
C LEU A 113 33.40 -10.74 21.08
N SER A 114 33.92 -9.51 21.12
CA SER A 114 35.01 -9.17 22.01
C SER A 114 34.52 -9.13 23.47
N ASP A 115 35.45 -9.32 24.41
CA ASP A 115 35.17 -9.23 25.86
C ASP A 115 34.52 -7.89 26.25
N GLU A 116 34.86 -6.81 25.54
CA GLU A 116 34.26 -5.49 25.73
C GLU A 116 32.78 -5.48 25.38
N VAL A 117 32.40 -6.06 24.24
CA VAL A 117 31.00 -6.17 23.82
C VAL A 117 30.22 -7.10 24.74
N LEU A 118 30.83 -8.18 25.22
CA LEU A 118 30.20 -9.07 26.19
C LEU A 118 29.94 -8.37 27.53
N ARG A 119 30.87 -7.55 28.02
CA ARG A 119 30.67 -6.74 29.23
C ARG A 119 29.56 -5.72 29.05
N MET A 120 29.48 -5.07 27.89
CA MET A 120 28.37 -4.14 27.57
C MET A 120 27.02 -4.87 27.57
N LEU A 121 26.95 -6.07 26.99
CA LEU A 121 25.72 -6.87 26.97
C LEU A 121 25.25 -7.23 28.39
N VAL A 122 26.19 -7.59 29.27
CA VAL A 122 25.90 -7.90 30.69
C VAL A 122 25.42 -6.66 31.43
N ALA A 123 26.04 -5.50 31.23
CA ALA A 123 25.62 -4.25 31.84
C ALA A 123 24.19 -3.87 31.42
N ASN A 124 23.87 -3.98 30.13
CA ASN A 124 22.54 -3.72 29.60
C ASN A 124 21.50 -4.71 30.17
N ALA A 125 21.85 -5.99 30.26
CA ALA A 125 20.95 -7.00 30.84
C ALA A 125 20.69 -6.77 32.34
N GLN A 126 21.68 -6.27 33.09
CA GLN A 126 21.52 -5.90 34.49
C GLN A 126 20.63 -4.67 34.68
N GLN A 127 20.74 -3.66 33.81
CA GLN A 127 19.85 -2.49 33.81
C GLN A 127 18.39 -2.89 33.54
N LEU A 128 18.17 -3.76 32.56
CA LEU A 128 16.83 -4.30 32.26
C LEU A 128 16.24 -5.11 33.42
N LYS A 129 17.07 -5.89 34.13
CA LYS A 129 16.64 -6.68 35.29
C LYS A 129 16.37 -5.82 36.54
N GLY A 130 16.99 -4.63 36.61
CA GLY A 130 16.77 -3.64 37.68
C GLY A 130 15.51 -2.79 37.51
N GLY A 131 14.76 -2.96 36.42
CA GLY A 131 13.54 -2.19 36.13
C GLY A 131 13.81 -0.79 35.56
N ASP A 132 15.07 -0.42 35.31
CA ASP A 132 15.46 0.89 34.78
C ASP A 132 15.64 0.84 33.25
N GLY A 133 14.75 0.11 32.60
CA GLY A 133 14.75 -0.07 31.15
C GLY A 133 14.18 1.17 30.47
N VAL A 134 15.05 2.11 30.07
CA VAL A 134 14.63 3.20 29.18
C VAL A 134 14.22 2.61 27.83
N VAL A 135 12.90 2.60 27.58
CA VAL A 135 12.34 2.32 26.26
C VAL A 135 12.62 3.54 25.40
N ILE A 136 13.61 3.43 24.51
CA ILE A 136 13.81 4.41 23.46
C ILE A 136 12.84 4.03 22.34
N ASP A 137 11.67 4.66 22.33
CA ASP A 137 10.83 4.67 21.15
C ASP A 137 11.55 5.47 20.06
N GLY A 138 11.29 5.16 18.79
CA GLY A 138 12.00 5.70 17.63
C GLY A 138 11.94 7.22 17.44
N ASP A 139 11.23 7.92 18.33
CA ASP A 139 11.22 9.36 18.47
C ASP A 139 11.79 9.74 19.85
N GLU A 140 12.91 10.45 19.83
CA GLU A 140 13.73 10.89 20.98
C GLU A 140 12.95 11.67 22.07
N GLN A 141 12.11 11.01 22.87
CA GLN A 141 11.55 11.58 24.09
C GLN A 141 11.74 10.64 25.28
N LEU A 142 12.69 11.03 26.13
CA LEU A 142 13.00 10.41 27.42
C LEU A 142 11.90 10.74 28.43
N PHE A 143 11.05 9.78 28.77
CA PHE A 143 10.22 9.86 29.98
C PHE A 143 10.91 9.10 31.10
N LYS A 144 11.15 9.79 32.22
CA LYS A 144 11.47 9.16 33.51
C LYS A 144 10.16 9.00 34.28
N GLU A 145 9.91 7.81 34.80
CA GLU A 145 8.94 7.59 35.86
C GLU A 145 9.45 8.17 37.19
#